data_AF-Q5BRL8-F1
#
_entry.id   AF-Q5BRL8-F1
#
_cell.length_a   1.000
_cell.length_b   1.000
_cell.length_c   1.000
_cell.angle_alpha   90.00
_cell.angle_beta   90.00
_cell.angle_gamma   90.00
#
_symmetry.space_group_name_H-M   'P 1'
#
loop_
_entity.id
_entity.type
_entity.pdbx_description
1 polymer ?
#
loop_
_entity_poly.entity_id
_entity_poly.type
_entity_poly.pdbx_seq_one_letter_code
_entity_poly.pdbx_strand_id
1 'polypeptide(L)' 'MLRFEKVLLRKVQIGFLSFNVREFVPYALHCFKWQRMGHVASQCKGKKRCAKCGGEHDYGESGSNVKVKCCSSIPGTTHT' A
#
# COMPACT_ATOMS: atom_id res chain seq x y z
N MET A 1 -10.96 3.12 30.82
CA MET A 1 -11.79 2.43 29.81
C MET A 1 -11.67 3.21 28.51
N LEU A 2 -11.16 2.59 27.43
CA LEU A 2 -11.06 3.25 26.12
C LEU A 2 -12.44 3.22 25.46
N ARG A 3 -13.02 4.39 25.20
CA ARG A 3 -14.32 4.52 24.53
C ARG A 3 -14.07 4.86 23.07
N PHE A 4 -14.55 4.01 22.16
CA PHE A 4 -14.48 4.27 20.72
C PHE A 4 -15.68 5.13 20.33
N GLU A 5 -15.51 6.46 20.41
CA GLU A 5 -16.45 7.42 19.83
C GLU A 5 -16.08 7.69 18.38
N LYS A 6 -17.09 8.02 17.56
CA LYS A 6 -16.94 8.28 16.11
C LYS A 6 -16.12 9.54 15.80
N VAL A 7 -15.77 10.32 16.83
CA VAL A 7 -14.99 11.56 16.75
C VAL A 7 -13.58 11.30 17.27
N LEU A 8 -12.58 11.71 16.50
CA LEU A 8 -11.17 11.59 16.89
C LEU A 8 -10.90 12.44 18.14
N LEU A 9 -10.54 11.78 19.24
CA LEU A 9 -10.06 12.46 20.45
C LEU A 9 -8.75 13.21 20.12
N ARG A 10 -8.46 14.30 20.84
CA ARG A 10 -7.15 14.99 20.71
C ARG A 10 -6.07 14.31 21.54
N LYS A 11 -6.45 13.71 22.68
CA LYS A 11 -5.53 13.06 23.61
C LYS A 11 -6.15 11.81 24.23
N VAL A 12 -5.31 10.80 24.52
CA VAL A 12 -5.67 9.58 25.25
C VAL A 12 -4.79 9.42 26.48
N GLN A 13 -5.39 9.03 27.59
CA GLN A 13 -4.69 8.71 28.84
C GLN A 13 -4.49 7.21 28.95
N ILE A 14 -3.26 6.77 29.17
CA ILE A 14 -2.91 5.37 29.42
C ILE A 14 -2.11 5.32 30.72
N GLY A 15 -2.73 4.85 31.80
CA GLY A 15 -2.17 4.99 33.15
C GLY A 15 -2.04 6.47 33.54
N PHE A 16 -0.82 6.90 33.87
CA PHE A 16 -0.48 8.30 34.20
C PHE A 16 0.10 9.09 33.00
N LEU A 17 0.05 8.51 31.80
CA LEU A 17 0.64 9.11 30.59
C LEU A 17 -0.43 9.67 29.66
N SER A 18 -0.14 10.83 29.07
CA SER A 18 -1.00 11.55 28.13
C SER A 18 -0.39 11.55 26.73
N PHE A 19 -1.10 10.99 25.75
CA PHE A 19 -0.66 10.90 24.35
C PHE A 19 -1.56 11.74 23.44
N ASN A 20 -0.98 12.45 22.48
CA ASN A 20 -1.76 13.07 21.42
C ASN A 20 -2.22 12.01 20.42
N VAL A 21 -3.49 12.10 20.02
CA VAL A 21 -4.08 11.18 19.05
C VAL A 21 -4.08 11.84 17.68
N ARG A 22 -3.79 11.03 16.66
CA ARG A 22 -3.87 11.40 15.24
C ARG A 22 -4.75 10.40 14.53
N GLU A 23 -5.35 10.82 13.43
CA GLU A 23 -6.08 9.91 12.57
C GLU A 23 -5.16 8.78 12.09
N PHE A 24 -5.67 7.56 12.14
CA PHE A 24 -4.93 6.41 11.66
C PHE A 24 -4.89 6.44 10.13
N VAL A 25 -3.71 6.68 9.57
CA VAL A 25 -3.45 6.51 8.14
C VAL A 25 -2.98 5.07 7.95
N PRO A 26 -3.80 4.18 7.37
CA PRO A 26 -3.37 2.81 7.13
C PRO A 26 -2.19 2.80 6.16
N TYR A 27 -1.29 1.84 6.34
CA TYR A 27 -0.23 1.59 5.38
C TYR A 27 -0.84 1.32 3.99
N ALA A 28 -0.28 1.94 2.95
CA ALA A 28 -0.73 1.73 1.59
C ALA A 28 -0.54 0.26 1.21
N LEU A 29 -1.64 -0.48 1.07
CA LEU A 29 -1.60 -1.89 0.69
C LEU A 29 -1.03 -2.00 -0.71
N HIS A 30 0.08 -2.74 -0.84
CA HIS A 30 0.76 -2.96 -2.10
C HIS A 30 0.71 -4.44 -2.48
N CYS A 31 0.18 -4.74 -3.67
CA CYS A 31 0.10 -6.10 -4.17
C CYS A 31 1.38 -6.48 -4.92
N PHE A 32 2.22 -7.32 -4.34
CA PHE A 32 3.47 -7.76 -5.00
C PHE A 32 3.26 -8.66 -6.23
N LYS A 33 2.05 -9.22 -6.43
CA LYS A 33 1.74 -9.95 -7.67
C LYS A 33 1.57 -9.00 -8.84
N TRP A 34 0.72 -7.98 -8.70
CA TRP A 34 0.35 -7.10 -9.80
C TRP A 34 1.04 -5.73 -9.78
N GLN A 35 1.75 -5.43 -8.68
CA GLN A 35 2.44 -4.17 -8.37
C GLN A 35 1.50 -2.95 -8.29
N ARG A 36 0.21 -3.18 -8.00
CA ARG A 36 -0.80 -2.12 -7.81
C ARG A 36 -1.13 -1.92 -6.34
N MET A 37 -1.52 -0.69 -6.00
CA MET A 37 -1.98 -0.35 -4.66
C MET A 37 -3.46 -0.71 -4.43
N GLY A 38 -3.86 -0.82 -3.17
CA GLY A 38 -5.26 -0.97 -2.75
C GLY A 38 -5.70 -2.40 -2.43
N HIS A 39 -4.82 -3.39 -2.56
CA HIS A 39 -5.09 -4.77 -2.13
C HIS A 39 -3.81 -5.54 -1.83
N VAL A 40 -3.95 -6.65 -1.10
CA VAL A 40 -2.87 -7.60 -0.83
C VAL A 40 -2.83 -8.72 -1.88
N ALA A 41 -1.70 -9.42 -1.98
CA ALA A 41 -1.48 -10.46 -2.99
C ALA A 41 -2.49 -11.63 -2.95
N SER A 42 -3.09 -11.92 -1.78
CA SER A 42 -4.12 -12.96 -1.63
C SER A 42 -5.45 -12.60 -2.29
N GLN A 43 -5.76 -11.30 -2.41
CA GLN A 43 -6.99 -10.80 -3.03
C GLN A 43 -6.78 -10.39 -4.49
N CYS A 44 -5.58 -10.61 -5.03
CA CYS A 44 -5.22 -10.21 -6.38
C CYS A 44 -5.91 -11.10 -7.41
N LYS A 45 -6.74 -10.47 -8.27
CA LYS A 45 -7.33 -11.11 -9.47
C LYS A 45 -6.55 -10.82 -10.75
N GLY A 46 -5.50 -9.98 -10.66
CA GLY A 46 -4.62 -9.65 -11.78
C GLY A 46 -3.51 -10.67 -11.99
N LYS A 47 -2.87 -10.58 -13.16
CA LYS A 47 -1.68 -11.38 -13.51
C LYS A 47 -0.43 -10.88 -12.80
N LYS A 48 0.56 -11.76 -12.67
CA LYS A 48 1.88 -11.43 -12.12
C LYS A 48 2.61 -10.43 -13.03
N ARG A 49 3.22 -9.41 -12.43
CA ARG A 49 4.00 -8.38 -13.14
C ARG A 49 5.34 -8.14 -12.47
N CYS A 50 6.32 -7.85 -13.31
CA CYS A 50 7.66 -7.48 -12.87
C CYS A 50 7.67 -6.15 -12.13
N ALA A 51 8.27 -6.11 -10.94
CA ALA A 51 8.48 -4.87 -10.20
C ALA A 51 9.44 -3.89 -10.92
N LYS A 52 10.31 -4.39 -11.81
CA LYS A 52 11.32 -3.59 -12.51
C LYS A 52 10.74 -2.87 -13.73
N CYS A 53 9.95 -3.56 -14.55
CA CYS A 53 9.51 -3.05 -15.85
C CYS A 53 8.00 -3.16 -16.13
N GLY A 54 7.26 -3.88 -15.29
CA GLY A 54 5.82 -4.08 -15.45
C GLY A 54 5.42 -5.14 -16.48
N GLY A 55 6.37 -5.88 -17.05
CA GLY A 55 6.13 -7.00 -17.96
C GLY A 55 5.47 -8.19 -17.26
N GLU A 56 4.78 -9.05 -18.03
CA GLU A 56 4.17 -10.30 -17.57
C GLU A 56 5.23 -11.41 -17.42
N HIS A 57 6.22 -11.20 -16.55
CA HIS A 57 7.25 -12.19 -16.21
C HIS A 57 7.69 -12.08 -14.75
N ASP A 58 8.56 -12.98 -14.33
CA ASP A 58 9.19 -12.93 -13.01
C ASP A 58 10.30 -11.87 -12.92
N TYR A 59 10.56 -11.36 -11.72
CA TYR A 59 11.59 -10.32 -11.52
C TYR A 59 12.99 -10.77 -11.98
N GLY A 60 13.31 -12.06 -11.81
CA GLY A 60 14.60 -12.64 -12.18
C GLY A 60 14.82 -12.88 -13.68
N GLU A 61 13.76 -12.84 -14.48
CA GLU A 61 13.82 -13.06 -15.94
C GLU A 61 14.05 -11.76 -16.72
N SER A 62 14.12 -10.63 -16.02
CA SER A 62 14.46 -9.35 -16.61
C SER A 62 15.93 -9.33 -17.03
N GLY A 63 16.19 -9.14 -18.33
CA GLY A 63 17.53 -8.86 -18.83
C GLY A 63 18.19 -7.65 -18.16
N SER A 64 19.52 -7.60 -18.22
CA SER A 64 20.31 -6.50 -17.64
C SER A 64 19.97 -5.13 -18.24
N ASN A 65 19.51 -5.08 -19.50
CA ASN A 65 19.18 -3.86 -20.24
C ASN A 65 17.67 -3.53 -20.28
N VAL A 66 16.91 -3.89 -19.24
CA VAL A 66 15.47 -3.58 -19.20
C VAL A 66 15.23 -2.15 -18.68
N LYS A 67 14.49 -1.34 -19.46
CA LYS A 67 14.02 -0.02 -19.04
C LYS A 67 13.16 -0.12 -17.79
N VAL A 68 13.64 0.46 -16.69
CA VAL A 68 12.92 0.50 -15.42
C VAL A 68 11.68 1.39 -15.56
N LYS A 69 10.55 0.92 -15.04
CA LYS A 69 9.27 1.66 -15.06
C LYS A 69 8.61 1.61 -13.69
N CYS A 70 8.08 2.75 -13.24
CA CYS A 70 7.22 2.81 -12.07
C CYS A 70 5.91 2.05 -12.35
N CYS A 71 5.71 0.92 -11.66
CA CYS A 71 4.55 0.04 -11.85
C CYS A 71 3.42 0.31 -10.86
N SER A 72 3.68 1.16 -9.85
CA SER A 72 2.78 1.51 -8.76
C SER A 72 1.65 2.44 -9.23
N SER A 73 0.63 1.86 -9.88
CA SER A 73 -0.58 2.62 -10.21
C SER A 73 -1.58 2.59 -9.05
N ILE A 74 -2.05 3.76 -8.64
CA ILE A 74 -3.16 3.91 -7.68
C ILE A 74 -4.47 3.72 -8.46
N PRO A 75 -5.43 2.89 -7.98
CA PRO A 75 -6.73 2.80 -8.62
C PRO A 75 -7.42 4.18 -8.56
N GLY A 76 -7.68 4.78 -9.72
CA GLY A 76 -8.36 6.08 -9.84
C GLY A 76 -7.50 7.25 -10.37
N THR A 77 -6.18 7.08 -10.51
CA THR A 77 -5.33 8.08 -11.19
C THR A 77 -4.88 7.56 -12.55
N THR A 78 -5.69 7.80 -13.58
CA THR A 78 -5.19 7.80 -14.97
C THR A 78 -4.28 9.01 -15.11
N HIS A 79 -2.97 8.79 -15.01
CA HIS A 79 -2.00 9.76 -15.53
C HIS A 79 -2.06 9.71 -17.06
N THR A 80 -2.69 10.72 -17.66
CA THR A 80 -2.24 11.28 -18.95
C THR A 80 -0.77 11.66 -18.87
#